data_AF-A0A7S0IIM9-F1
#
_entry.id   AF-A0A7S0IIM9-F1
#
_cell.length_a   1.000
_cell.length_b   1.000
_cell.length_c   1.000
_cell.angle_alpha   90.00
_cell.angle_beta   90.00
_cell.angle_gamma   90.00
#
_symmetry.space_group_name_H-M   'P 1'
#
loop_
_entity.id
_entity.type
_entity.pdbx_description
1 polymer ?
#
loop_
_entity_poly.entity_id
_entity_poly.type
_entity_poly.pdbx_seq_one_letter_code
_entity_poly.pdbx_strand_id
1 'polypeptide(L)'
;TAAADVVEFELMRAKHWLSDHGTDAEEHRHGACVVVATIAEHGGALVAVHIPQLLGLLWCALVDPRLHVREEAAVALRACVSVATARGVRTVAWYDFAFAKALSVLSPSHSAQVDEGAAHGALLV
;
A
#
# COMPACT_ATOMS: atom_id res chain seq x y z
N THR A 1 22.63 -7.38 -12.79
CA THR A 1 22.77 -6.14 -13.59
C THR A 1 22.51 -4.99 -12.64
N ALA A 2 23.34 -3.94 -12.64
CA ALA A 2 23.29 -2.86 -11.65
C ALA A 2 21.90 -2.24 -11.43
N ALA A 3 21.03 -2.22 -12.45
CA ALA A 3 19.66 -1.72 -12.33
C ALA A 3 18.76 -2.58 -11.40
N ALA A 4 18.91 -3.90 -11.41
CA ALA A 4 18.14 -4.78 -10.54
C ALA A 4 18.52 -4.57 -9.06
N ASP A 5 19.81 -4.37 -8.80
CA ASP A 5 20.33 -4.13 -7.45
C ASP A 5 19.83 -2.79 -6.88
N VAL A 6 19.73 -1.75 -7.74
CA VAL A 6 19.14 -0.46 -7.36
C VAL A 6 17.65 -0.59 -7.07
N VAL A 7 16.89 -1.28 -7.92
CA VAL A 7 15.44 -1.49 -7.70
C VAL A 7 15.20 -2.24 -6.39
N GLU A 8 15.96 -3.28 -6.11
CA GLU A 8 15.86 -4.05 -4.87
C GLU A 8 16.17 -3.19 -3.64
N PHE A 9 17.26 -2.40 -3.71
CA PHE A 9 17.64 -1.48 -2.65
C PHE A 9 16.54 -0.46 -2.36
N GLU A 10 16.01 0.18 -3.41
CA GLU A 10 14.94 1.18 -3.28
C GLU A 10 13.65 0.58 -2.74
N LEU A 11 13.31 -0.64 -3.16
CA LEU A 11 12.14 -1.34 -2.66
C LEU A 11 12.27 -1.69 -1.18
N MET A 12 13.45 -2.15 -0.74
CA MET A 12 13.69 -2.46 0.67
C MET A 12 13.67 -1.19 1.54
N ARG A 13 14.21 -0.09 1.04
CA ARG A 13 14.11 1.23 1.71
C ARG A 13 12.66 1.68 1.85
N ALA A 14 11.87 1.59 0.79
CA ALA A 14 10.45 1.94 0.82
C ALA A 14 9.66 1.07 1.81
N LYS A 15 9.91 -0.23 1.84
CA LYS A 15 9.29 -1.15 2.81
C LYS A 15 9.63 -0.78 4.25
N HIS A 16 10.87 -0.40 4.52
CA HIS A 16 11.29 0.06 5.84
C HIS A 16 10.51 1.31 6.25
N TRP A 17 10.42 2.32 5.37
CA TRP A 17 9.64 3.54 5.62
C TRP A 17 8.14 3.30 5.82
N LEU A 18 7.53 2.35 5.10
CA LEU A 18 6.12 1.98 5.31
C LEU A 18 5.89 1.21 6.61
N SER A 19 6.90 0.49 7.10
CA SER A 19 6.83 -0.27 8.35
C SER A 19 7.14 0.57 9.57
N ASP A 20 7.74 1.75 9.38
CA ASP A 20 8.11 2.64 10.48
C ASP A 20 6.87 3.35 11.06
N HIS A 21 6.78 3.31 12.38
CA HIS A 21 5.71 3.93 13.17
C HIS A 21 6.21 5.17 13.93
N GLY A 22 7.45 5.62 13.67
CA GLY A 22 8.05 6.81 14.25
C GLY A 22 7.49 8.15 13.76
N THR A 23 7.95 9.23 14.40
CA THR A 23 7.47 10.62 14.20
C THR A 23 7.89 11.24 12.86
N ASP A 24 9.03 10.82 12.29
CA ASP A 24 9.51 11.27 10.96
C ASP A 24 8.87 10.47 9.81
N ALA A 25 7.87 9.64 10.09
CA ALA A 25 7.25 8.79 9.10
C ALA A 25 6.41 9.56 8.06
N GLU A 26 6.29 10.88 8.20
CA GLU A 26 5.42 11.68 7.37
C GLU A 26 5.86 11.75 5.90
N GLU A 27 7.02 12.36 5.62
CA GLU A 27 7.58 12.49 4.27
C GLU A 27 8.04 11.12 3.75
N HIS A 28 8.52 10.26 4.64
CA HIS A 28 8.96 8.92 4.32
C HIS A 28 7.82 8.02 3.82
N ARG A 29 6.61 8.09 4.39
CA ARG A 29 5.46 7.27 3.92
C ARG A 29 4.98 7.69 2.54
N HIS A 30 4.85 8.99 2.27
CA HIS A 30 4.46 9.45 0.93
C HIS A 30 5.52 9.06 -0.11
N GLY A 31 6.80 9.38 0.15
CA GLY A 31 7.90 9.01 -0.74
C GLY A 31 8.00 7.50 -0.98
N ALA A 32 7.77 6.68 0.05
CA ALA A 32 7.73 5.23 -0.09
C ALA A 32 6.59 4.77 -1.01
N CYS A 33 5.40 5.38 -0.94
CA CYS A 33 4.29 5.04 -1.83
C CYS A 33 4.64 5.37 -3.30
N VAL A 34 5.24 6.53 -3.57
CA VAL A 34 5.70 6.91 -4.92
C VAL A 34 6.74 5.93 -5.44
N VAL A 35 7.72 5.56 -4.62
CA VAL A 35 8.77 4.58 -4.99
C VAL A 35 8.14 3.21 -5.30
N VAL A 36 7.20 2.75 -4.48
CA VAL A 36 6.50 1.48 -4.73
C VAL A 36 5.68 1.54 -6.01
N ALA A 37 4.95 2.62 -6.27
CA ALA A 37 4.16 2.79 -7.48
C ALA A 37 5.06 2.76 -8.73
N THR A 38 6.13 3.56 -8.74
CA THR A 38 7.07 3.62 -9.86
C THR A 38 7.78 2.29 -10.12
N ILE A 39 8.21 1.58 -9.07
CA ILE A 39 8.79 0.24 -9.18
C ILE A 39 7.74 -0.78 -9.63
N ALA A 40 6.49 -0.69 -9.19
CA ALA A 40 5.44 -1.60 -9.63
C ALA A 40 5.16 -1.42 -11.13
N GLU A 41 5.13 -0.19 -11.63
CA GLU A 41 4.90 0.10 -13.04
C GLU A 41 6.07 -0.32 -13.95
N HIS A 42 7.32 -0.16 -13.49
CA HIS A 42 8.51 -0.30 -14.35
C HIS A 42 9.45 -1.47 -13.98
N GLY A 43 9.36 -1.98 -12.75
CA GLY A 43 10.27 -2.98 -12.18
C GLY A 43 10.01 -4.42 -12.64
N GLY A 44 8.95 -4.65 -13.41
CA GLY A 44 8.68 -5.91 -14.09
C GLY A 44 8.54 -7.10 -13.12
N ALA A 45 9.45 -8.08 -13.21
CA ALA A 45 9.35 -9.31 -12.44
C ALA A 45 9.82 -9.18 -10.98
N LEU A 46 10.70 -8.22 -10.70
CA LEU A 46 11.38 -8.10 -9.40
C LEU A 46 10.39 -7.75 -8.28
N VAL A 47 9.40 -6.90 -8.57
CA VAL A 47 8.39 -6.50 -7.59
C VAL A 47 7.40 -7.62 -7.24
N ALA A 48 7.18 -8.58 -8.17
CA ALA A 48 6.11 -9.57 -8.07
C ALA A 48 6.23 -10.46 -6.82
N VAL A 49 7.45 -10.77 -6.39
CA VAL A 49 7.73 -11.59 -5.20
C VAL A 49 7.41 -10.85 -3.90
N HIS A 50 7.42 -9.52 -3.93
CA HIS A 50 7.18 -8.67 -2.77
C HIS A 50 5.72 -8.22 -2.63
N ILE A 51 4.89 -8.42 -3.65
CA ILE A 51 3.48 -8.00 -3.68
C ILE A 51 2.72 -8.39 -2.41
N PRO A 52 2.76 -9.63 -1.91
CA PRO A 52 1.99 -9.97 -0.71
C PRO A 52 2.36 -9.12 0.51
N GLN A 53 3.65 -8.81 0.68
CA GLN A 53 4.12 -7.97 1.78
C GLN A 53 3.78 -6.49 1.55
N LEU A 54 3.94 -6.00 0.32
CA LEU A 54 3.62 -4.63 -0.05
C LEU A 54 2.14 -4.31 0.16
N LEU A 55 1.25 -5.23 -0.23
CA LEU A 55 -0.19 -5.07 -0.04
C LEU A 55 -0.58 -4.94 1.43
N GLY A 56 0.12 -5.62 2.34
CA GLY A 56 -0.07 -5.44 3.79
C GLY A 56 0.43 -4.08 4.30
N LEU A 57 1.59 -3.63 3.82
CA LEU A 57 2.19 -2.34 4.21
C LEU A 57 1.41 -1.13 3.65
N LEU A 58 0.94 -1.22 2.41
CA LEU A 58 0.15 -0.17 1.76
C LEU A 58 -1.22 0.00 2.42
N TRP A 59 -1.80 -1.06 3.00
CA TRP A 59 -3.01 -0.93 3.80
C TRP A 59 -2.82 0.05 4.97
N CYS A 60 -1.68 -0.01 5.67
CA CYS A 60 -1.38 0.94 6.75
C CYS A 60 -1.30 2.39 6.23
N ALA A 61 -0.77 2.60 5.02
CA ALA A 61 -0.71 3.91 4.39
C ALA A 61 -2.07 4.43 3.91
N LEU A 62 -3.01 3.53 3.56
CA LEU A 62 -4.39 3.89 3.20
C LEU A 62 -5.20 4.42 4.39
N VAL A 63 -4.84 4.04 5.62
CA VAL A 63 -5.48 4.52 6.85
C VAL A 63 -4.66 5.65 7.51
N ASP A 64 -3.67 6.21 6.81
CA ASP A 64 -2.91 7.35 7.31
C ASP A 64 -3.84 8.56 7.50
N PRO A 65 -3.68 9.37 8.58
CA PRO A 65 -4.52 10.56 8.80
C PRO A 65 -4.45 11.59 7.65
N ARG A 66 -3.41 11.57 6.82
CA ARG A 66 -3.16 12.57 5.79
C ARG A 66 -3.64 12.13 4.41
N LEU A 67 -4.39 13.01 3.75
CA LEU A 67 -5.03 12.73 2.44
C LEU A 67 -4.02 12.34 1.34
N HIS A 68 -2.96 13.12 1.16
CA HIS A 68 -1.97 12.88 0.10
C HIS A 68 -1.24 11.55 0.24
N VAL A 69 -1.10 11.02 1.46
CA VAL A 69 -0.53 9.68 1.68
C VAL A 69 -1.53 8.61 1.26
N ARG A 70 -2.81 8.78 1.61
CA ARG A 70 -3.87 7.82 1.25
C ARG A 70 -4.06 7.72 -0.27
N GLU A 71 -4.11 8.86 -0.95
CA GLU A 71 -4.25 8.92 -2.41
C GLU A 71 -3.07 8.25 -3.11
N GLU A 72 -1.84 8.54 -2.68
CA GLU A 72 -0.64 7.94 -3.25
C GLU A 72 -0.55 6.44 -2.92
N ALA A 73 -0.96 6.03 -1.72
CA ALA A 73 -1.05 4.62 -1.35
C ALA A 73 -2.04 3.86 -2.24
N ALA A 74 -3.18 4.48 -2.60
CA ALA A 74 -4.13 3.89 -3.53
C ALA A 74 -3.55 3.73 -4.95
N VAL A 75 -2.77 4.70 -5.42
CA VAL A 75 -2.04 4.60 -6.70
C VAL A 75 -1.04 3.44 -6.66
N ALA A 76 -0.22 3.35 -5.62
CA ALA A 76 0.75 2.27 -5.42
C ALA A 76 0.08 0.89 -5.32
N LEU A 77 -1.07 0.83 -4.64
CA LEU A 77 -1.85 -0.40 -4.49
C LEU A 77 -2.41 -0.87 -5.84
N ARG A 78 -2.98 0.04 -6.63
CA ARG A 78 -3.48 -0.25 -7.98
C ARG A 78 -2.37 -0.81 -8.87
N ALA A 79 -1.18 -0.19 -8.84
CA ALA A 79 -0.02 -0.67 -9.59
C ALA A 79 0.39 -2.09 -9.15
N CYS A 80 0.48 -2.34 -7.84
CA CYS A 80 0.79 -3.65 -7.27
C CYS A 80 -0.21 -4.74 -7.70
N VAL A 81 -1.51 -4.46 -7.61
CA VAL A 81 -2.58 -5.40 -7.99
C VAL A 81 -2.56 -5.67 -9.50
N SER A 82 -2.27 -4.66 -10.32
CA SER A 82 -2.15 -4.81 -11.77
C SER A 82 -1.01 -5.77 -12.14
N VAL A 83 0.16 -5.62 -11.48
CA VAL A 83 1.28 -6.56 -11.63
C VAL A 83 0.91 -7.96 -11.13
N ALA A 84 0.25 -8.05 -9.97
CA ALA A 84 -0.16 -9.32 -9.40
C ALA A 84 -1.04 -10.12 -10.38
N THR A 85 -2.02 -9.44 -10.98
CA THR A 85 -2.94 -9.99 -11.97
C THR A 85 -2.18 -10.44 -13.22
N ALA A 86 -1.31 -9.59 -13.77
CA ALA A 86 -0.53 -9.91 -14.95
C ALA A 86 0.45 -11.08 -14.76
N ARG A 87 0.91 -11.30 -13.52
CA ARG A 87 1.88 -12.36 -13.17
C ARG A 87 1.24 -13.60 -12.55
N GLY A 88 -0.08 -13.62 -12.37
CA GLY A 88 -0.78 -14.74 -11.73
C GLY A 88 -0.44 -14.90 -10.23
N VAL A 89 -0.01 -13.82 -9.57
CA VAL A 89 0.21 -13.83 -8.12
C VAL A 89 -1.15 -13.89 -7.42
N ARG A 90 -1.35 -14.90 -6.58
CA ARG A 90 -2.61 -15.07 -5.85
C ARG A 90 -2.76 -13.98 -4.78
N THR A 91 -3.82 -13.17 -4.89
CA THR A 91 -4.15 -12.09 -3.96
C THR A 91 -5.49 -12.27 -3.24
N VAL A 92 -6.16 -13.42 -3.43
CA VAL A 92 -7.48 -13.71 -2.85
C VAL A 92 -7.54 -13.46 -1.34
N ALA A 93 -6.58 -14.00 -0.58
CA ALA A 93 -6.53 -13.81 0.86
C ALA A 93 -6.35 -12.34 1.28
N TRP A 94 -5.66 -11.55 0.45
CA TRP A 94 -5.52 -10.12 0.70
C TRP A 94 -6.82 -9.37 0.40
N TYR A 95 -7.54 -9.70 -0.68
CA TYR A 95 -8.86 -9.12 -0.95
C TYR A 95 -9.86 -9.41 0.16
N ASP A 96 -9.90 -10.65 0.67
CA ASP A 96 -10.76 -11.02 1.79
C ASP A 96 -10.44 -10.17 3.03
N PHE A 97 -9.14 -10.01 3.33
CA PHE A 97 -8.67 -9.14 4.43
C PHE A 97 -9.07 -7.67 4.22
N ALA A 98 -8.76 -7.11 3.05
CA ALA A 98 -8.99 -5.70 2.74
C ALA A 98 -10.48 -5.37 2.76
N PHE A 99 -11.31 -6.24 2.17
CA PHE A 99 -12.76 -6.09 2.16
C PHE A 99 -13.36 -6.18 3.57
N ALA A 100 -12.96 -7.18 4.37
CA ALA A 100 -13.42 -7.32 5.75
C ALA A 100 -13.04 -6.10 6.60
N LYS A 101 -11.82 -5.57 6.40
CA LYS A 101 -11.37 -4.35 7.07
C LYS A 101 -12.17 -3.12 6.63
N ALA A 102 -12.35 -2.90 5.34
CA ALA A 102 -13.13 -1.79 4.82
C ALA A 102 -14.57 -1.82 5.37
N LEU A 103 -15.22 -2.98 5.36
CA LEU A 103 -16.55 -3.16 5.94
C LEU A 103 -16.60 -2.87 7.44
N SER A 104 -15.55 -3.25 8.19
CA SER A 104 -15.51 -2.97 9.63
C SER A 104 -15.48 -1.47 9.94
N VAL A 105 -14.83 -0.66 9.09
CA VAL A 105 -14.78 0.80 9.22
C VAL A 105 -16.12 1.43 8.82
N LEU A 106 -16.79 0.87 7.81
CA LEU A 106 -18.05 1.38 7.28
C LEU A 106 -19.30 0.91 8.05
N SER A 107 -19.16 -0.09 8.93
CA SER A 107 -20.30 -0.68 9.65
C SER A 107 -20.96 0.34 10.59
N PRO A 108 -22.31 0.44 10.57
CA PRO A 108 -23.07 1.44 11.33
C PRO A 108 -22.97 1.28 12.85
N SER A 109 -22.47 0.14 13.36
CA SER A 109 -22.21 -0.07 14.79
C SER A 109 -21.07 0.80 15.35
N HIS A 110 -20.28 1.45 14.49
CA HIS A 110 -19.20 2.39 14.86
C HIS A 110 -19.63 3.88 14.78
N SER A 111 -20.91 4.18 14.58
CA SER A 111 -21.44 5.51 14.21
C SER A 111 -21.34 6.62 15.27
N ALA A 112 -20.71 6.39 16.42
CA ALA A 112 -20.51 7.43 17.43
C ALA A 112 -19.25 8.28 17.17
N GLN A 113 -18.28 7.77 16.39
CA GLN A 113 -17.05 8.49 16.06
C GLN A 113 -16.40 7.83 14.83
N VAL A 114 -16.98 8.04 13.65
CA VAL A 114 -16.36 7.56 12.41
C VAL A 114 -15.11 8.39 12.15
N ASP A 115 -13.95 7.76 12.19
CA ASP A 115 -12.70 8.37 11.72
C ASP A 115 -12.82 8.60 10.21
N GLU A 116 -13.08 9.85 9.83
CA GLU A 116 -13.28 10.28 8.45
C GLU A 116 -12.08 9.93 7.56
N GLY A 117 -10.87 9.93 8.12
CA GLY A 117 -9.66 9.52 7.42
C GLY A 117 -9.64 8.03 7.10
N ALA A 118 -9.99 7.19 8.08
CA ALA A 118 -10.11 5.75 7.89
C ALA A 118 -11.23 5.37 6.92
N ALA A 119 -12.37 6.08 6.99
CA ALA A 119 -13.49 5.88 6.07
C ALA A 119 -13.12 6.24 4.62
N HIS A 120 -12.44 7.39 4.41
CA HIS A 120 -11.94 7.75 3.09
C HIS A 120 -10.98 6.70 2.54
N GLY A 121 -10.00 6.25 3.34
CA GLY A 121 -9.05 5.21 2.96
C GLY A 121 -9.73 3.89 2.55
N ALA A 122 -10.75 3.46 3.29
CA ALA A 122 -11.51 2.26 3.00
C ALA A 122 -12.28 2.33 1.66
N LEU A 123 -12.69 3.52 1.22
CA LEU A 123 -13.40 3.72 -0.05
C LEU A 123 -12.46 3.77 -1.27
N LEU A 124 -11.15 3.87 -1.06
CA LEU A 124 -10.15 3.89 -2.13
C LEU A 124 -9.70 2.48 -2.58
N VAL A 125 -10.12 1.43 -1.87
CA VAL A 125 -9.70 0.03 -2.07
C VAL A 125 -10.64 -0.74 -2.98
#